data_AF-A0AB36DEP2-F1
#
_entry.id   AF-A0AB36DEP2-F1
#
_cell.length_a   1.000
_cell.length_b   1.000
_cell.length_c   1.000
_cell.angle_alpha   90.00
_cell.angle_beta   90.00
_cell.angle_gamma   90.00
#
_symmetry.space_group_name_H-M   'P 1'
#
loop_
_entity.id
_entity.type
_entity.pdbx_description
1 polymer ?
#
loop_
_entity_poly.entity_id
_entity_poly.type
_entity_poly.pdbx_seq_one_letter_code
_entity_poly.pdbx_strand_id
1 'polypeptide(L)'
;MTNPNGRFGIHGGQYIPETLMNAVIELEEAYNNYKNDPEFNRELTELLNEYAGRPSRLYYAEKMTKDLGGAKIYLKREDLNHTGAHKINNVLGQALLAKKMGKTRLIAETGAGQHGVATATAAALMGMECVVFMGEEDTVRQALNVYRMRLLGADVIPVKTGTATLKDAVSEAMREWTSRISDTHYCLGSVMGPHPFPTIVRDFQAVISKEIKDQMLVKEGRLPDAVIACVGGGSNAIGSFYHFIEDENVRLIGCEAAGRGVDTLETAATIATGRLGIFHGMKSYFCQDQYGQIAPVYSISAGLDYPGVGPEHSYLHDIGRAEYVPVTDDEAVNAFEYLAKTEGIIPAIESAHAVAHAMKIAPAMDSNKIIVITVSGRGDKDCATIARYRGEDIYE
;
A
#
# COMPACT_ATOMS: atom_id res chain seq x y z
N MET A 1 -14.67 11.05 1.89
CA MET A 1 -14.92 11.25 3.35
C MET A 1 -16.39 11.53 3.57
N THR A 2 -16.96 11.00 4.64
CA THR A 2 -18.41 11.13 4.90
C THR A 2 -18.73 12.24 5.91
N ASN A 3 -17.72 12.81 6.60
CA ASN A 3 -17.93 13.97 7.48
C ASN A 3 -16.64 14.82 7.64
N PRO A 4 -16.73 16.05 8.17
CA PRO A 4 -15.59 16.97 8.31
C PRO A 4 -14.60 16.61 9.43
N ASN A 5 -14.87 15.58 10.24
CA ASN A 5 -14.01 15.16 11.35
C ASN A 5 -13.10 13.98 10.95
N GLY A 6 -12.76 13.87 9.66
CA GLY A 6 -11.87 12.83 9.17
C GLY A 6 -12.42 11.41 9.24
N ARG A 7 -13.75 11.23 9.09
CA ARG A 7 -14.39 9.90 9.16
C ARG A 7 -14.98 9.41 7.84
N PHE A 8 -15.02 8.09 7.72
CA PHE A 8 -15.71 7.31 6.70
C PHE A 8 -16.72 6.40 7.40
N GLY A 9 -17.98 6.79 7.40
CA GLY A 9 -18.98 6.22 8.29
C GLY A 9 -18.54 6.34 9.75
N ILE A 10 -18.38 5.20 10.42
CA ILE A 10 -17.88 5.13 11.81
C ILE A 10 -16.35 5.08 11.92
N HIS A 11 -15.65 4.85 10.81
CA HIS A 11 -14.20 4.61 10.76
C HIS A 11 -13.40 5.91 10.58
N GLY A 12 -12.11 5.90 10.91
CA GLY A 12 -11.18 7.03 10.78
C GLY A 12 -11.03 7.82 12.08
N GLY A 13 -11.01 9.14 11.99
CA GLY A 13 -10.82 10.07 13.11
C GLY A 13 -9.35 10.31 13.49
N GLN A 14 -9.15 10.95 14.63
CA GLN A 14 -7.85 11.40 15.14
C GLN A 14 -7.66 10.89 16.58
N TYR A 15 -7.35 9.60 16.72
CA TYR A 15 -7.16 8.94 18.01
C TYR A 15 -5.70 9.01 18.48
N ILE A 16 -5.17 10.22 18.60
CA ILE A 16 -3.76 10.51 18.92
C ILE A 16 -3.62 11.31 20.22
N PRO A 17 -2.44 11.31 20.85
CA PRO A 17 -2.16 12.21 21.97
C PRO A 17 -2.29 13.68 21.57
N GLU A 18 -2.72 14.51 22.52
CA GLU A 18 -2.86 15.97 22.33
C GLU A 18 -1.56 16.63 21.81
N THR A 19 -0.41 16.10 22.20
CA THR A 19 0.91 16.59 21.77
C THR A 19 1.15 16.49 20.26
N LEU A 20 0.42 15.61 19.54
CA LEU A 20 0.47 15.52 18.07
C LEU A 20 -0.62 16.32 17.36
N MET A 21 -1.61 16.84 18.09
CA MET A 21 -2.79 17.43 17.46
C MET A 21 -2.43 18.65 16.61
N ASN A 22 -1.52 19.51 17.10
CA ASN A 22 -1.04 20.66 16.34
C ASN A 22 -0.35 20.26 15.02
N ALA A 23 0.47 19.21 15.02
CA ALA A 23 1.15 18.74 13.81
C ALA A 23 0.17 18.22 12.77
N VAL A 24 -0.87 17.54 13.23
CA VAL A 24 -1.91 16.97 12.37
C VAL A 24 -2.84 18.06 11.82
N ILE A 25 -3.18 19.08 12.62
CA ILE A 25 -3.94 20.25 12.15
C ILE A 25 -3.12 21.04 11.12
N GLU A 26 -1.84 21.31 11.39
CA GLU A 26 -0.92 21.98 10.45
C GLU A 26 -0.87 21.23 9.11
N LEU A 27 -0.76 19.90 9.15
CA LEU A 27 -0.76 19.05 7.95
C LEU A 27 -2.10 19.11 7.21
N GLU A 28 -3.23 19.08 7.92
CA GLU A 28 -4.55 19.15 7.33
C GLU A 28 -4.80 20.49 6.64
N GLU A 29 -4.47 21.60 7.29
CA GLU A 29 -4.59 22.94 6.73
C GLU A 29 -3.72 23.09 5.48
N ALA A 30 -2.46 22.67 5.56
CA ALA A 30 -1.55 22.70 4.42
C ALA A 30 -2.09 21.85 3.26
N TYR A 31 -2.54 20.63 3.53
CA TYR A 31 -3.09 19.76 2.50
C TYR A 31 -4.36 20.35 1.86
N ASN A 32 -5.29 20.86 2.66
CA ASN A 32 -6.53 21.45 2.17
C ASN A 32 -6.29 22.69 1.28
N ASN A 33 -5.22 23.44 1.56
CA ASN A 33 -4.75 24.52 0.70
C ASN A 33 -4.15 23.99 -0.60
N TYR A 34 -3.09 23.17 -0.51
CA TYR A 34 -2.29 22.77 -1.67
C TYR A 34 -2.97 21.78 -2.62
N LYS A 35 -3.93 20.96 -2.15
CA LYS A 35 -4.64 20.02 -3.03
C LYS A 35 -5.36 20.71 -4.20
N ASN A 36 -5.78 21.96 -4.03
CA ASN A 36 -6.46 22.76 -5.05
C ASN A 36 -5.53 23.79 -5.71
N ASP A 37 -4.28 23.88 -5.27
CA ASP A 37 -3.32 24.85 -5.80
C ASP A 37 -2.79 24.40 -7.17
N PRO A 38 -2.94 25.21 -8.24
CA PRO A 38 -2.52 24.81 -9.58
C PRO A 38 -1.00 24.60 -9.71
N GLU A 39 -0.19 25.36 -8.96
CA GLU A 39 1.26 25.24 -9.02
C GLU A 39 1.74 23.94 -8.36
N PHE A 40 1.22 23.61 -7.17
CA PHE A 40 1.46 22.35 -6.49
C PHE A 40 1.10 21.15 -7.37
N ASN A 41 -0.10 21.18 -7.97
CA ASN A 41 -0.56 20.09 -8.83
C ASN A 41 0.28 19.97 -10.11
N ARG A 42 0.75 21.10 -10.67
CA ARG A 42 1.68 21.09 -11.81
C ARG A 42 3.02 20.47 -11.43
N GLU A 43 3.63 20.90 -10.32
CA GLU A 43 4.89 20.35 -9.82
C GLU A 43 4.79 18.86 -9.49
N LEU A 44 3.70 18.44 -8.83
CA LEU A 44 3.48 17.02 -8.53
C LEU A 44 3.30 16.21 -9.82
N THR A 45 2.54 16.71 -10.79
CA THR A 45 2.37 16.05 -12.09
C THR A 45 3.70 15.93 -12.84
N GLU A 46 4.53 16.96 -12.81
CA GLU A 46 5.87 16.95 -13.39
C GLU A 46 6.76 15.89 -12.72
N LEU A 47 6.78 15.81 -11.39
CA LEU A 47 7.49 14.76 -10.65
C LEU A 47 6.97 13.36 -10.99
N LEU A 48 5.65 13.18 -11.07
CA LEU A 48 5.07 11.88 -11.41
C LEU A 48 5.44 11.45 -12.84
N ASN A 49 5.40 12.37 -13.81
CA ASN A 49 5.68 12.05 -15.20
C ASN A 49 7.18 11.87 -15.46
N GLU A 50 7.99 12.88 -15.11
CA GLU A 50 9.40 12.95 -15.48
C GLU A 50 10.31 12.13 -14.56
N TYR A 51 9.94 11.98 -13.28
CA TYR A 51 10.76 11.27 -12.31
C TYR A 51 10.22 9.88 -11.95
N ALA A 52 8.92 9.75 -11.67
CA ALA A 52 8.33 8.44 -11.34
C ALA A 52 8.02 7.57 -12.57
N GLY A 53 7.96 8.15 -13.77
CA GLY A 53 7.71 7.45 -15.03
C GLY A 53 6.23 7.20 -15.34
N ARG A 54 5.33 8.06 -14.85
CA ARG A 54 3.88 7.96 -15.11
C ARG A 54 3.50 8.48 -16.51
N PRO A 55 2.39 8.01 -17.10
CA PRO A 55 1.46 7.00 -16.58
C PRO A 55 2.03 5.58 -16.64
N SER A 56 1.78 4.79 -15.60
CA SER A 56 2.19 3.38 -15.60
C SER A 56 1.35 2.60 -16.62
N ARG A 57 1.91 1.53 -17.20
CA ARG A 57 1.25 0.81 -18.30
C ARG A 57 0.08 -0.05 -17.82
N LEU A 58 -0.93 -0.18 -18.68
CA LEU A 58 -1.98 -1.20 -18.56
C LEU A 58 -1.73 -2.29 -19.61
N TYR A 59 -1.16 -3.40 -19.15
CA TYR A 59 -0.69 -4.50 -19.97
C TYR A 59 -1.78 -5.56 -20.13
N TYR A 60 -2.11 -5.96 -21.36
CA TYR A 60 -3.01 -7.09 -21.61
C TYR A 60 -2.22 -8.39 -21.45
N ALA A 61 -2.51 -9.17 -20.42
CA ALA A 61 -1.86 -10.44 -20.13
C ALA A 61 -2.48 -11.55 -20.99
N GLU A 62 -2.09 -11.58 -22.27
CA GLU A 62 -2.69 -12.46 -23.27
C GLU A 62 -2.48 -13.95 -22.94
N LYS A 63 -1.29 -14.33 -22.44
CA LYS A 63 -1.00 -15.73 -22.13
C LYS A 63 -1.79 -16.19 -20.91
N MET A 64 -1.82 -15.38 -19.86
CA MET A 64 -2.64 -15.61 -18.67
C MET A 64 -4.13 -15.67 -19.01
N THR A 65 -4.63 -14.78 -19.88
CA THR A 65 -6.02 -14.80 -20.34
C THR A 65 -6.36 -16.12 -21.05
N LYS A 66 -5.50 -16.56 -21.98
CA LYS A 66 -5.68 -17.81 -22.72
C LYS A 66 -5.61 -19.04 -21.83
N ASP A 67 -4.65 -19.05 -20.90
CA ASP A 67 -4.40 -20.17 -20.00
C ASP A 67 -5.54 -20.35 -18.98
N LEU A 68 -6.07 -19.26 -18.43
CA LEU A 68 -7.21 -19.31 -17.50
C LEU A 68 -8.57 -19.56 -18.19
N GLY A 69 -8.67 -19.33 -19.51
CA GLY A 69 -9.83 -19.72 -20.31
C GLY A 69 -11.14 -18.96 -20.06
N GLY A 70 -11.09 -17.83 -19.36
CA GLY A 70 -12.26 -17.01 -19.01
C GLY A 70 -12.04 -15.52 -19.29
N ALA A 71 -12.27 -14.66 -18.29
CA ALA A 71 -12.17 -13.21 -18.44
C ALA A 71 -10.81 -12.73 -19.01
N LYS A 72 -10.85 -11.62 -19.76
CA LYS A 72 -9.66 -10.88 -20.18
C LYS A 72 -8.93 -10.30 -18.97
N ILE A 73 -7.63 -10.50 -18.89
CA ILE A 73 -6.80 -10.01 -17.78
C ILE A 73 -5.93 -8.84 -18.22
N TYR A 74 -6.02 -7.74 -17.48
CA TYR A 74 -5.12 -6.60 -17.58
C TYR A 74 -4.33 -6.40 -16.30
N LEU A 75 -3.04 -6.09 -16.43
CA LEU A 75 -2.16 -5.78 -15.32
C LEU A 75 -1.86 -4.28 -15.31
N LYS A 76 -2.22 -3.59 -14.23
CA LYS A 76 -1.80 -2.21 -13.96
C LYS A 76 -0.39 -2.24 -13.38
N ARG A 77 0.59 -1.77 -14.16
CA ARG A 77 2.03 -2.01 -13.97
C ARG A 77 2.72 -1.00 -13.06
N GLU A 78 2.28 -0.90 -11.80
CA GLU A 78 2.96 -0.03 -10.80
C GLU A 78 4.36 -0.57 -10.41
N ASP A 79 4.67 -1.82 -10.76
CA ASP A 79 5.99 -2.45 -10.67
C ASP A 79 7.07 -1.76 -11.51
N LEU A 80 6.65 -1.03 -12.56
CA LEU A 80 7.54 -0.29 -13.46
C LEU A 80 7.83 1.14 -13.01
N ASN A 81 7.15 1.62 -11.96
CA ASN A 81 7.44 2.94 -11.44
C ASN A 81 8.89 3.02 -10.96
N HIS A 82 9.45 4.24 -10.94
CA HIS A 82 10.71 4.47 -10.23
C HIS A 82 10.60 3.96 -8.78
N THR A 83 11.71 3.48 -8.24
CA THR A 83 11.86 2.69 -7.00
C THR A 83 11.26 1.27 -7.02
N GLY A 84 10.30 0.99 -7.91
CA GLY A 84 9.76 -0.35 -8.19
C GLY A 84 8.39 -0.66 -7.58
N ALA A 85 7.65 0.35 -7.09
CA ALA A 85 6.32 0.15 -6.52
C ALA A 85 5.46 1.42 -6.57
N HIS A 86 4.14 1.26 -6.32
CA HIS A 86 3.18 2.35 -6.15
C HIS A 86 3.54 3.36 -5.04
N LYS A 87 4.43 3.01 -4.10
CA LYS A 87 4.78 3.86 -2.94
C LYS A 87 5.33 5.23 -3.35
N ILE A 88 6.02 5.32 -4.49
CA ILE A 88 6.59 6.58 -4.98
C ILE A 88 5.54 7.66 -5.23
N ASN A 89 4.30 7.28 -5.60
CA ASN A 89 3.20 8.23 -5.85
C ASN A 89 2.89 9.05 -4.58
N ASN A 90 2.66 8.33 -3.47
CA ASN A 90 2.39 8.92 -2.17
C ASN A 90 3.55 9.76 -1.67
N VAL A 91 4.76 9.20 -1.75
CA VAL A 91 5.95 9.84 -1.18
C VAL A 91 6.29 11.13 -1.90
N LEU A 92 6.22 11.19 -3.23
CA LEU A 92 6.48 12.44 -3.96
C LEU A 92 5.47 13.53 -3.57
N GLY A 93 4.18 13.16 -3.43
CA GLY A 93 3.15 14.09 -2.96
C GLY A 93 3.41 14.60 -1.54
N GLN A 94 3.72 13.70 -0.60
CA GLN A 94 3.98 14.08 0.79
C GLN A 94 5.30 14.86 0.96
N ALA A 95 6.37 14.48 0.26
CA ALA A 95 7.63 15.21 0.32
C ALA A 95 7.49 16.63 -0.26
N LEU A 96 6.74 16.77 -1.36
CA LEU A 96 6.43 18.09 -1.93
C LEU A 96 5.61 18.93 -0.95
N LEU A 97 4.59 18.33 -0.32
CA LEU A 97 3.78 18.99 0.69
C LEU A 97 4.63 19.44 1.89
N ALA A 98 5.48 18.55 2.41
CA ALA A 98 6.40 18.86 3.50
C ALA A 98 7.34 20.03 3.15
N LYS A 99 7.90 20.04 1.94
CA LYS A 99 8.72 21.14 1.44
C LYS A 99 7.95 22.46 1.37
N LYS A 100 6.70 22.43 0.90
CA LYS A 100 5.82 23.61 0.84
C LYS A 100 5.36 24.08 2.23
N MET A 101 5.38 23.21 3.24
CA MET A 101 5.21 23.52 4.66
C MET A 101 6.50 24.05 5.31
N GLY A 102 7.62 24.11 4.58
CA GLY A 102 8.91 24.55 5.12
C GLY A 102 9.64 23.51 5.98
N LYS A 103 9.18 22.25 5.98
CA LYS A 103 9.88 21.15 6.66
C LYS A 103 11.16 20.81 5.91
N THR A 104 12.20 20.44 6.63
CA THR A 104 13.53 20.12 6.08
C THR A 104 13.92 18.66 6.29
N ARG A 105 13.10 17.91 7.04
CA ARG A 105 13.33 16.53 7.41
C ARG A 105 12.10 15.66 7.18
N LEU A 106 12.32 14.46 6.66
CA LEU A 106 11.32 13.39 6.55
C LEU A 106 11.65 12.26 7.52
N ILE A 107 10.62 11.74 8.18
CA ILE A 107 10.68 10.45 8.85
C ILE A 107 9.66 9.50 8.24
N ALA A 108 9.95 8.20 8.26
CA ALA A 108 9.02 7.16 7.79
C ALA A 108 9.23 5.85 8.54
N GLU A 109 8.21 5.01 8.56
CA GLU A 109 8.27 3.60 8.91
C GLU A 109 8.54 2.74 7.67
N THR A 110 8.99 1.49 7.82
CA THR A 110 8.93 0.52 6.70
C THR A 110 8.98 -0.92 7.21
N GLY A 111 8.28 -1.83 6.51
CA GLY A 111 8.35 -3.28 6.71
C GLY A 111 9.19 -3.91 5.60
N ALA A 112 8.58 -4.19 4.45
CA ALA A 112 9.28 -4.70 3.25
C ALA A 112 10.38 -3.77 2.66
N GLY A 113 10.62 -2.59 3.23
CA GLY A 113 11.66 -1.64 2.76
C GLY A 113 11.22 -0.72 1.63
N GLN A 114 10.21 -1.06 0.83
CA GLN A 114 9.80 -0.27 -0.35
C GLN A 114 9.36 1.16 -0.02
N HIS A 115 8.58 1.36 1.06
CA HIS A 115 8.18 2.71 1.48
C HIS A 115 9.39 3.52 1.96
N GLY A 116 10.25 2.92 2.79
CA GLY A 116 11.50 3.55 3.23
C GLY A 116 12.42 3.95 2.07
N VAL A 117 12.60 3.08 1.06
CA VAL A 117 13.37 3.40 -0.15
C VAL A 117 12.72 4.55 -0.93
N ALA A 118 11.39 4.56 -1.07
CA ALA A 118 10.70 5.66 -1.72
C ALA A 118 10.90 6.99 -0.96
N THR A 119 10.73 7.00 0.38
CA THR A 119 10.95 8.18 1.23
C THR A 119 12.38 8.69 1.12
N ALA A 120 13.38 7.81 1.22
CA ALA A 120 14.79 8.17 1.05
C ALA A 120 15.06 8.75 -0.35
N THR A 121 14.42 8.20 -1.38
CA THR A 121 14.54 8.69 -2.76
C THR A 121 14.01 10.12 -2.91
N ALA A 122 12.81 10.40 -2.39
CA ALA A 122 12.22 11.73 -2.46
C ALA A 122 12.96 12.74 -1.58
N ALA A 123 13.44 12.33 -0.41
CA ALA A 123 14.25 13.18 0.45
C ALA A 123 15.56 13.58 -0.24
N ALA A 124 16.28 12.62 -0.84
CA ALA A 124 17.48 12.88 -1.61
C ALA A 124 17.22 13.83 -2.79
N LEU A 125 16.12 13.61 -3.53
CA LEU A 125 15.71 14.47 -4.65
C LEU A 125 15.42 15.91 -4.20
N MET A 126 14.82 16.09 -3.03
CA MET A 126 14.37 17.39 -2.53
C MET A 126 15.37 18.07 -1.58
N GLY A 127 16.52 17.44 -1.30
CA GLY A 127 17.54 17.95 -0.39
C GLY A 127 17.10 17.96 1.07
N MET A 128 16.33 16.95 1.49
CA MET A 128 15.79 16.82 2.85
C MET A 128 16.57 15.75 3.64
N GLU A 129 16.71 15.93 4.95
CA GLU A 129 17.17 14.88 5.86
C GLU A 129 16.14 13.72 5.87
N CYS A 130 16.58 12.47 5.93
CA CYS A 130 15.69 11.31 5.95
C CYS A 130 16.09 10.31 7.03
N VAL A 131 15.13 9.94 7.89
CA VAL A 131 15.29 8.87 8.88
C VAL A 131 14.17 7.84 8.71
N VAL A 132 14.54 6.57 8.56
CA VAL A 132 13.60 5.47 8.38
C VAL A 132 13.67 4.50 9.56
N PHE A 133 12.53 4.27 10.19
CA PHE A 133 12.36 3.27 11.24
C PHE A 133 11.94 1.94 10.62
N MET A 134 12.62 0.86 10.97
CA MET A 134 12.36 -0.47 10.42
C MET A 134 12.53 -1.52 11.52
N GLY A 135 11.62 -2.48 11.62
CA GLY A 135 11.74 -3.57 12.61
C GLY A 135 13.04 -4.35 12.45
N GLU A 136 13.68 -4.76 13.55
CA GLU A 136 14.96 -5.48 13.49
C GLU A 136 14.87 -6.77 12.65
N GLU A 137 13.77 -7.53 12.75
CA GLU A 137 13.57 -8.71 11.90
C GLU A 137 13.50 -8.34 10.41
N ASP A 138 12.78 -7.25 10.09
CA ASP A 138 12.64 -6.77 8.72
C ASP A 138 13.97 -6.27 8.16
N THR A 139 14.82 -5.63 8.98
CA THR A 139 16.15 -5.17 8.51
C THR A 139 17.04 -6.31 8.06
N VAL A 140 16.91 -7.49 8.69
CA VAL A 140 17.66 -8.70 8.32
C VAL A 140 17.03 -9.34 7.07
N ARG A 141 15.69 -9.50 7.05
CA ARG A 141 14.98 -10.13 5.92
C ARG A 141 15.05 -9.32 4.63
N GLN A 142 15.26 -8.01 4.71
CA GLN A 142 15.21 -7.06 3.59
C GLN A 142 16.51 -6.24 3.50
N ALA A 143 17.66 -6.89 3.72
CA ALA A 143 18.98 -6.26 3.74
C ALA A 143 19.28 -5.41 2.49
N LEU A 144 18.84 -5.85 1.30
CA LEU A 144 18.98 -5.10 0.06
C LEU A 144 18.31 -3.72 0.13
N ASN A 145 17.09 -3.64 0.69
CA ASN A 145 16.38 -2.37 0.81
C ASN A 145 16.99 -1.48 1.91
N VAL A 146 17.53 -2.05 2.99
CA VAL A 146 18.32 -1.30 3.99
C VAL A 146 19.53 -0.65 3.34
N TYR A 147 20.27 -1.41 2.53
CA TYR A 147 21.42 -0.87 1.80
C TYR A 147 21.02 0.23 0.83
N ARG A 148 19.94 0.04 0.05
CA ARG A 148 19.41 1.07 -0.87
C ARG A 148 19.05 2.38 -0.16
N MET A 149 18.41 2.30 1.01
CA MET A 149 18.08 3.50 1.81
C MET A 149 19.34 4.25 2.25
N ARG A 150 20.36 3.53 2.75
CA ARG A 150 21.65 4.14 3.14
C ARG A 150 22.40 4.75 1.96
N LEU A 151 22.36 4.09 0.80
CA LEU A 151 22.95 4.61 -0.44
C LEU A 151 22.31 5.94 -0.87
N LEU A 152 21.02 6.11 -0.59
CA LEU A 152 20.27 7.36 -0.82
C LEU A 152 20.50 8.43 0.27
N GLY A 153 21.35 8.15 1.26
CA GLY A 153 21.69 9.09 2.33
C GLY A 153 20.72 9.10 3.51
N ALA A 154 19.80 8.13 3.61
CA ALA A 154 18.90 8.01 4.76
C ALA A 154 19.54 7.25 5.92
N ASP A 155 19.28 7.70 7.15
CA ASP A 155 19.55 6.92 8.35
C ASP A 155 18.48 5.84 8.52
N VAL A 156 18.90 4.61 8.80
CA VAL A 156 17.99 3.48 9.03
C VAL A 156 18.13 3.02 10.47
N ILE A 157 17.07 3.22 11.26
CA ILE A 157 17.02 2.90 12.69
C ILE A 157 16.30 1.56 12.89
N PRO A 158 17.01 0.50 13.34
CA PRO A 158 16.39 -0.78 13.67
C PRO A 158 15.58 -0.68 14.97
N VAL A 159 14.31 -1.01 14.91
CA VAL A 159 13.38 -1.04 16.05
C VAL A 159 13.37 -2.43 16.66
N LYS A 160 13.79 -2.52 17.93
CA LYS A 160 14.00 -3.78 18.66
C LYS A 160 12.90 -4.11 19.68
N THR A 161 11.94 -3.20 19.83
CA THR A 161 10.84 -3.32 20.78
C THR A 161 9.71 -4.16 20.20
N GLY A 162 8.86 -4.72 21.06
CA GLY A 162 7.67 -5.44 20.63
C GLY A 162 7.98 -6.71 19.84
N THR A 163 7.37 -6.87 18.67
CA THR A 163 7.65 -7.97 17.74
C THR A 163 8.79 -7.64 16.78
N ALA A 164 9.36 -6.43 16.85
CA ALA A 164 10.42 -5.94 15.98
C ALA A 164 10.04 -6.00 14.48
N THR A 165 8.80 -5.60 14.17
CA THR A 165 8.23 -5.57 12.81
C THR A 165 7.62 -4.20 12.47
N LEU A 166 6.95 -4.07 11.33
CA LEU A 166 6.28 -2.86 10.85
C LEU A 166 5.41 -2.15 11.92
N LYS A 167 4.67 -2.89 12.74
CA LYS A 167 3.81 -2.30 13.79
C LYS A 167 4.63 -1.45 14.78
N ASP A 168 5.78 -1.96 15.21
CA ASP A 168 6.64 -1.28 16.17
C ASP A 168 7.36 -0.10 15.51
N ALA A 169 7.74 -0.22 14.23
CA ALA A 169 8.30 0.87 13.45
C ALA A 169 7.35 2.07 13.30
N VAL A 170 6.04 1.83 13.09
CA VAL A 170 5.02 2.90 13.08
C VAL A 170 4.98 3.60 14.44
N SER A 171 5.00 2.84 15.53
CA SER A 171 4.94 3.39 16.89
C SER A 171 6.15 4.28 17.20
N GLU A 172 7.36 3.86 16.81
CA GLU A 172 8.58 4.66 16.99
C GLU A 172 8.62 5.88 16.06
N ALA A 173 8.14 5.78 14.82
CA ALA A 173 8.04 6.94 13.94
C ALA A 173 7.06 8.00 14.47
N MET A 174 5.90 7.60 15.01
CA MET A 174 4.97 8.51 15.67
C MET A 174 5.57 9.15 16.92
N ARG A 175 6.33 8.39 17.72
CA ARG A 175 7.06 8.89 18.90
C ARG A 175 8.13 9.91 18.49
N GLU A 176 8.92 9.62 17.47
CA GLU A 176 9.91 10.57 16.95
C GLU A 176 9.23 11.84 16.43
N TRP A 177 8.09 11.72 15.77
CA TRP A 177 7.37 12.89 15.30
C TRP A 177 6.99 13.83 16.45
N THR A 178 6.58 13.29 17.60
CA THR A 178 6.28 14.10 18.80
C THR A 178 7.48 14.88 19.34
N SER A 179 8.70 14.40 19.11
CA SER A 179 9.91 14.99 19.69
C SER A 179 10.38 16.23 18.92
N ARG A 180 10.10 16.30 17.61
CA ARG A 180 10.67 17.31 16.69
C ARG A 180 9.69 17.73 15.57
N ILE A 181 8.54 18.28 15.92
CA ILE A 181 7.46 18.64 14.95
C ILE A 181 7.85 19.80 14.01
N SER A 182 8.65 20.76 14.48
CA SER A 182 8.82 22.06 13.81
C SER A 182 9.40 21.95 12.40
N ASP A 183 10.35 21.04 12.19
CA ASP A 183 11.08 20.86 10.93
C ASP A 183 10.92 19.46 10.31
N THR A 184 10.20 18.55 10.99
CA THR A 184 10.02 17.16 10.57
C THR A 184 8.60 16.89 10.08
N HIS A 185 8.49 16.28 8.90
CA HIS A 185 7.25 15.66 8.42
C HIS A 185 7.29 14.14 8.55
N TYR A 186 6.24 13.55 9.11
CA TYR A 186 6.06 12.11 9.10
C TYR A 186 5.42 11.65 7.79
N CYS A 187 6.21 11.07 6.91
CA CYS A 187 5.78 10.53 5.64
C CYS A 187 5.17 9.13 5.82
N LEU A 188 3.91 9.07 6.27
CA LEU A 188 3.20 7.83 6.55
C LEU A 188 2.95 7.00 5.27
N GLY A 189 3.19 5.68 5.31
CA GLY A 189 3.33 4.84 4.12
C GLY A 189 2.08 4.16 3.56
N SER A 190 0.91 4.31 4.18
CA SER A 190 -0.33 3.74 3.70
C SER A 190 -1.56 4.56 4.10
N VAL A 191 -2.77 4.16 3.69
CA VAL A 191 -4.02 4.81 4.12
C VAL A 191 -4.46 4.43 5.54
N MET A 192 -3.49 4.39 6.45
CA MET A 192 -3.71 4.19 7.89
C MET A 192 -3.38 5.50 8.63
N GLY A 193 -3.41 5.48 9.96
CA GLY A 193 -3.07 6.66 10.74
C GLY A 193 -4.27 7.58 11.01
N PRO A 194 -4.08 8.61 11.86
CA PRO A 194 -5.10 9.61 12.08
C PRO A 194 -5.37 10.40 10.79
N HIS A 195 -6.58 10.92 10.65
CA HIS A 195 -6.85 11.98 9.67
C HIS A 195 -5.83 13.13 9.86
N PRO A 196 -5.23 13.70 8.80
CA PRO A 196 -5.60 13.58 7.39
C PRO A 196 -4.90 12.47 6.58
N PHE A 197 -4.04 11.65 7.17
CA PHE A 197 -3.21 10.70 6.42
C PHE A 197 -3.98 9.74 5.51
N PRO A 198 -5.07 9.07 5.93
CA PRO A 198 -5.84 8.21 5.03
C PRO A 198 -6.33 8.92 3.76
N THR A 199 -6.76 10.19 3.89
CA THR A 199 -7.23 11.01 2.77
C THR A 199 -6.07 11.44 1.87
N ILE A 200 -4.98 11.96 2.45
CA ILE A 200 -3.79 12.41 1.71
C ILE A 200 -3.21 11.26 0.88
N VAL A 201 -2.97 10.12 1.52
CA VAL A 201 -2.34 8.98 0.88
C VAL A 201 -3.24 8.40 -0.20
N ARG A 202 -4.55 8.35 0.00
CA ARG A 202 -5.51 7.95 -1.05
C ARG A 202 -5.41 8.89 -2.25
N ASP A 203 -5.48 10.19 -2.03
CA ASP A 203 -5.55 11.17 -3.12
C ASP A 203 -4.27 11.14 -3.97
N PHE A 204 -3.09 10.99 -3.34
CA PHE A 204 -1.84 10.80 -4.09
C PHE A 204 -1.74 9.43 -4.78
N GLN A 205 -2.46 8.41 -4.32
CA GLN A 205 -2.53 7.11 -4.99
C GLN A 205 -3.67 7.01 -6.02
N ALA A 206 -4.64 7.93 -6.01
CA ALA A 206 -5.81 7.91 -6.89
C ALA A 206 -5.46 8.06 -8.38
N VAL A 207 -4.23 8.52 -8.68
CA VAL A 207 -3.64 8.50 -10.03
C VAL A 207 -3.69 7.10 -10.67
N ILE A 208 -3.61 6.03 -9.88
CA ILE A 208 -3.67 4.65 -10.37
C ILE A 208 -5.03 4.37 -11.03
N SER A 209 -6.14 4.57 -10.31
CA SER A 209 -7.49 4.34 -10.84
C SER A 209 -7.86 5.30 -11.96
N LYS A 210 -7.40 6.55 -11.89
CA LYS A 210 -7.57 7.53 -12.98
C LYS A 210 -6.99 7.00 -14.28
N GLU A 211 -5.73 6.56 -14.23
CA GLU A 211 -5.06 6.00 -15.40
C GLU A 211 -5.68 4.67 -15.85
N ILE A 212 -6.12 3.80 -14.94
CA ILE A 212 -6.85 2.58 -15.33
C ILE A 212 -8.08 2.95 -16.14
N LYS A 213 -8.91 3.90 -15.68
CA LYS A 213 -10.10 4.35 -16.41
C LYS A 213 -9.76 4.84 -17.81
N ASP A 214 -8.81 5.78 -17.90
CA ASP A 214 -8.41 6.38 -19.18
C ASP A 214 -7.89 5.30 -20.15
N GLN A 215 -7.03 4.39 -19.65
CA GLN A 215 -6.42 3.33 -20.44
C GLN A 215 -7.43 2.25 -20.85
N MET A 216 -8.41 1.94 -20.00
CA MET A 216 -9.48 0.98 -20.30
C MET A 216 -10.43 1.50 -21.37
N LEU A 217 -10.81 2.78 -21.30
CA LEU A 217 -11.63 3.42 -22.32
C LEU A 217 -10.92 3.41 -23.69
N VAL A 218 -9.61 3.65 -23.72
CA VAL A 218 -8.83 3.58 -24.97
C VAL A 218 -8.71 2.15 -25.52
N LYS A 219 -8.51 1.15 -24.66
CA LYS A 219 -8.22 -0.24 -25.10
C LYS A 219 -9.48 -1.06 -25.40
N GLU A 220 -10.54 -0.87 -24.64
CA GLU A 220 -11.73 -1.73 -24.66
C GLU A 220 -13.03 -0.93 -24.83
N GLY A 221 -12.98 0.40 -24.85
CA GLY A 221 -14.16 1.26 -25.05
C GLY A 221 -15.15 1.25 -23.87
N ARG A 222 -14.79 0.63 -22.74
CA ARG A 222 -15.63 0.49 -21.54
C ARG A 222 -14.81 0.27 -20.28
N LEU A 223 -15.47 0.35 -19.13
CA LEU A 223 -14.89 0.04 -17.82
C LEU A 223 -14.71 -1.47 -17.63
N PRO A 224 -13.79 -1.92 -16.74
CA PRO A 224 -13.62 -3.33 -16.42
C PRO A 224 -14.80 -3.86 -15.59
N ASP A 225 -14.97 -5.17 -15.55
CA ASP A 225 -15.99 -5.83 -14.72
C ASP A 225 -15.50 -6.01 -13.26
N ALA A 226 -14.18 -6.09 -13.04
CA ALA A 226 -13.58 -6.10 -11.72
C ALA A 226 -12.20 -5.40 -11.67
N VAL A 227 -11.89 -4.76 -10.54
CA VAL A 227 -10.56 -4.26 -10.19
C VAL A 227 -10.10 -4.96 -8.91
N ILE A 228 -8.92 -5.58 -8.97
CA ILE A 228 -8.37 -6.43 -7.91
C ILE A 228 -7.02 -5.87 -7.45
N ALA A 229 -6.83 -5.76 -6.14
CA ALA A 229 -5.61 -5.25 -5.55
C ALA A 229 -5.34 -5.88 -4.17
N CYS A 230 -4.07 -5.99 -3.76
CA CYS A 230 -3.73 -6.54 -2.45
C CYS A 230 -3.94 -5.51 -1.33
N VAL A 231 -4.29 -5.95 -0.13
CA VAL A 231 -4.65 -5.10 1.01
C VAL A 231 -3.81 -5.50 2.22
N GLY A 232 -2.79 -4.68 2.50
CA GLY A 232 -2.18 -4.58 3.84
C GLY A 232 -2.81 -3.39 4.53
N GLY A 233 -2.05 -2.30 4.68
CA GLY A 233 -2.64 -1.01 5.07
C GLY A 233 -3.55 -0.35 4.00
N GLY A 234 -3.62 -0.88 2.77
CA GLY A 234 -4.63 -0.49 1.76
C GLY A 234 -4.26 0.54 0.68
N SER A 235 -3.10 1.19 0.72
CA SER A 235 -2.80 2.35 -0.17
C SER A 235 -2.89 2.06 -1.68
N ASN A 236 -2.32 0.95 -2.16
CA ASN A 236 -2.44 0.59 -3.58
C ASN A 236 -3.88 0.25 -3.97
N ALA A 237 -4.62 -0.43 -3.08
CA ALA A 237 -5.96 -0.89 -3.33
C ALA A 237 -6.93 0.29 -3.44
N ILE A 238 -6.95 1.19 -2.44
CA ILE A 238 -7.80 2.37 -2.54
C ILE A 238 -7.39 3.28 -3.70
N GLY A 239 -6.09 3.40 -4.01
CA GLY A 239 -5.63 4.11 -5.21
C GLY A 239 -6.19 3.51 -6.51
N SER A 240 -6.31 2.19 -6.56
CA SER A 240 -6.88 1.42 -7.68
C SER A 240 -8.40 1.43 -7.70
N PHE A 241 -9.06 1.65 -6.56
CA PHE A 241 -10.52 1.63 -6.43
C PHE A 241 -11.16 3.00 -6.53
N TYR A 242 -10.46 4.06 -6.11
CA TYR A 242 -11.06 5.36 -5.77
C TYR A 242 -12.03 5.89 -6.83
N HIS A 243 -11.57 6.01 -8.09
CA HIS A 243 -12.43 6.52 -9.14
C HIS A 243 -13.54 5.56 -9.56
N PHE A 244 -13.49 4.28 -9.20
CA PHE A 244 -14.53 3.28 -9.47
C PHE A 244 -15.57 3.15 -8.35
N ILE A 245 -15.40 3.83 -7.20
CA ILE A 245 -16.33 3.71 -6.06
C ILE A 245 -17.77 4.03 -6.47
N GLU A 246 -17.99 4.99 -7.36
CA GLU A 246 -19.34 5.35 -7.85
C GLU A 246 -19.80 4.49 -9.04
N ASP A 247 -18.92 3.69 -9.66
CA ASP A 247 -19.28 2.79 -10.75
C ASP A 247 -19.74 1.43 -10.17
N GLU A 248 -21.00 1.33 -9.75
CA GLU A 248 -21.55 0.15 -9.06
C GLU A 248 -21.42 -1.17 -9.87
N ASN A 249 -21.33 -1.08 -11.20
CA ASN A 249 -21.12 -2.24 -12.07
C ASN A 249 -19.69 -2.79 -12.05
N VAL A 250 -18.74 -2.06 -11.46
CA VAL A 250 -17.33 -2.48 -11.33
C VAL A 250 -17.13 -3.07 -9.94
N ARG A 251 -16.82 -4.37 -9.88
CA ARG A 251 -16.49 -5.04 -8.61
C ARG A 251 -15.13 -4.57 -8.10
N LEU A 252 -15.05 -4.27 -6.80
CA LEU A 252 -13.81 -3.84 -6.14
C LEU A 252 -13.40 -4.95 -5.18
N ILE A 253 -12.27 -5.59 -5.43
CA ILE A 253 -11.86 -6.80 -4.71
C ILE A 253 -10.49 -6.58 -4.07
N GLY A 254 -10.46 -6.48 -2.74
CA GLY A 254 -9.26 -6.39 -1.94
C GLY A 254 -8.79 -7.77 -1.48
N CYS A 255 -7.54 -8.14 -1.75
CA CYS A 255 -6.98 -9.43 -1.34
C CYS A 255 -6.09 -9.26 -0.10
N GLU A 256 -6.52 -9.78 1.04
CA GLU A 256 -5.77 -9.73 2.30
C GLU A 256 -4.91 -10.99 2.48
N ALA A 257 -3.81 -10.88 3.22
CA ALA A 257 -2.92 -11.99 3.47
C ALA A 257 -3.46 -12.91 4.57
N ALA A 258 -3.85 -14.13 4.19
CA ALA A 258 -4.34 -15.13 5.13
C ALA A 258 -3.22 -15.90 5.83
N GLY A 259 -1.96 -15.65 5.49
CA GLY A 259 -0.81 -16.37 6.04
C GLY A 259 -0.98 -17.88 5.86
N ARG A 260 -0.97 -18.63 6.97
CA ARG A 260 -1.21 -20.08 6.99
C ARG A 260 -2.69 -20.48 6.94
N GLY A 261 -3.60 -19.51 6.99
CA GLY A 261 -5.04 -19.69 6.91
C GLY A 261 -5.80 -18.83 7.93
N VAL A 262 -7.00 -18.39 7.56
CA VAL A 262 -7.87 -17.54 8.40
C VAL A 262 -8.34 -18.21 9.69
N ASP A 263 -8.35 -19.54 9.72
CA ASP A 263 -8.72 -20.33 10.90
C ASP A 263 -7.55 -20.52 11.89
N THR A 264 -6.39 -19.92 11.60
CA THR A 264 -5.19 -19.96 12.42
C THR A 264 -4.89 -18.60 13.06
N LEU A 265 -3.97 -18.56 14.03
CA LEU A 265 -3.46 -17.30 14.57
C LEU A 265 -2.40 -16.65 13.65
N GLU A 266 -1.94 -17.36 12.63
CA GLU A 266 -0.90 -16.92 11.68
C GLU A 266 -1.57 -16.35 10.42
N THR A 267 -2.32 -15.27 10.58
CA THR A 267 -3.06 -14.57 9.51
C THR A 267 -3.01 -13.06 9.69
N ALA A 268 -2.96 -12.31 8.59
CA ALA A 268 -3.10 -10.85 8.55
C ALA A 268 -4.39 -10.43 7.80
N ALA A 269 -5.37 -11.33 7.64
CA ALA A 269 -6.63 -11.09 6.96
C ALA A 269 -7.59 -10.27 7.82
N THR A 270 -7.29 -8.97 7.94
CA THR A 270 -7.86 -8.08 8.95
C THR A 270 -9.38 -7.92 8.85
N ILE A 271 -9.94 -7.80 7.65
CA ILE A 271 -11.40 -7.69 7.49
C ILE A 271 -12.07 -9.04 7.72
N ALA A 272 -11.42 -10.14 7.32
CA ALA A 272 -11.95 -11.49 7.51
C ALA A 272 -12.00 -11.92 8.99
N THR A 273 -10.99 -11.60 9.79
CA THR A 273 -10.83 -12.11 11.17
C THR A 273 -10.83 -11.04 12.26
N GLY A 274 -10.68 -9.78 11.88
CA GLY A 274 -10.54 -8.67 12.80
C GLY A 274 -11.85 -8.15 13.38
N ARG A 275 -11.72 -7.20 14.31
CA ARG A 275 -12.82 -6.54 15.00
C ARG A 275 -12.59 -5.05 15.05
N LEU A 276 -13.67 -4.30 15.23
CA LEU A 276 -13.61 -2.85 15.33
C LEU A 276 -12.79 -2.45 16.55
N GLY A 277 -11.78 -1.61 16.35
CA GLY A 277 -10.87 -1.16 17.40
C GLY A 277 -10.33 0.24 17.13
N ILE A 278 -9.47 0.70 18.03
CA ILE A 278 -8.73 1.95 17.88
C ILE A 278 -7.24 1.63 18.03
N PHE A 279 -6.46 1.90 17.00
CA PHE A 279 -5.03 1.67 16.99
C PHE A 279 -4.35 2.56 15.95
N HIS A 280 -3.08 2.91 16.19
CA HIS A 280 -2.30 3.82 15.32
C HIS A 280 -3.06 5.09 14.90
N GLY A 281 -3.77 5.74 15.82
CA GLY A 281 -4.42 7.02 15.54
C GLY A 281 -5.78 6.94 14.83
N MET A 282 -6.31 5.76 14.53
CA MET A 282 -7.57 5.60 13.81
C MET A 282 -8.50 4.55 14.42
N LYS A 283 -9.80 4.71 14.16
CA LYS A 283 -10.79 3.65 14.34
C LYS A 283 -10.98 2.87 13.05
N SER A 284 -10.80 1.55 13.09
CA SER A 284 -10.91 0.65 11.93
C SER A 284 -11.02 -0.82 12.40
N TYR A 285 -10.95 -1.77 11.49
CA TYR A 285 -10.78 -3.19 11.81
C TYR A 285 -9.33 -3.52 12.13
N PHE A 286 -9.15 -4.37 13.14
CA PHE A 286 -7.85 -4.87 13.58
C PHE A 286 -7.94 -6.33 14.01
N CYS A 287 -6.89 -7.10 13.77
CA CYS A 287 -6.70 -8.41 14.39
C CYS A 287 -6.43 -8.21 15.89
N GLN A 288 -7.34 -8.71 16.73
CA GLN A 288 -7.33 -8.48 18.18
C GLN A 288 -7.66 -9.75 18.94
N ASP A 289 -7.09 -9.89 20.14
CA ASP A 289 -7.46 -10.94 21.07
C ASP A 289 -8.81 -10.65 21.77
N GLN A 290 -9.24 -11.56 22.63
CA GLN A 290 -10.51 -11.43 23.37
C GLN A 290 -10.54 -10.24 24.36
N TYR A 291 -9.40 -9.65 24.68
CA TYR A 291 -9.27 -8.51 25.59
C TYR A 291 -9.09 -7.18 24.83
N GLY A 292 -9.11 -7.20 23.49
CA GLY A 292 -8.91 -6.02 22.66
C GLY A 292 -7.45 -5.62 22.47
N GLN A 293 -6.49 -6.48 22.84
CA GLN A 293 -5.08 -6.27 22.53
C GLN A 293 -4.82 -6.58 21.07
N ILE A 294 -3.97 -5.79 20.41
CA ILE A 294 -3.57 -6.02 19.01
C ILE A 294 -2.78 -7.32 18.94
N ALA A 295 -3.35 -8.31 18.25
CA ALA A 295 -2.76 -9.62 18.09
C ALA A 295 -1.52 -9.55 17.18
N PRO A 296 -0.51 -10.40 17.40
CA PRO A 296 0.49 -10.66 16.37
C PRO A 296 -0.21 -11.25 15.15
N VAL A 297 0.29 -10.90 13.97
CA VAL A 297 -0.18 -11.42 12.68
C VAL A 297 1.01 -12.01 11.94
N TYR A 298 0.74 -12.72 10.85
CA TYR A 298 1.77 -13.32 10.02
C TYR A 298 1.34 -13.34 8.55
N SER A 299 2.31 -13.08 7.68
CA SER A 299 2.30 -13.39 6.25
C SER A 299 3.73 -13.58 5.76
N ILE A 300 3.92 -14.40 4.72
CA ILE A 300 5.20 -14.41 3.96
C ILE A 300 5.54 -13.02 3.38
N SER A 301 4.52 -12.19 3.15
CA SER A 301 4.63 -10.87 2.55
C SER A 301 4.73 -9.79 3.61
N ALA A 302 5.94 -9.29 3.88
CA ALA A 302 6.18 -8.22 4.86
C ALA A 302 5.36 -6.94 4.61
N GLY A 303 4.98 -6.63 3.36
CA GLY A 303 4.12 -5.48 3.05
C GLY A 303 2.62 -5.67 3.37
N LEU A 304 2.19 -6.91 3.64
CA LEU A 304 0.83 -7.27 4.05
C LEU A 304 0.75 -7.72 5.51
N ASP A 305 1.89 -7.94 6.16
CA ASP A 305 2.01 -8.34 7.57
C ASP A 305 1.72 -7.17 8.52
N TYR A 306 0.46 -6.73 8.53
CA TYR A 306 -0.01 -5.61 9.33
C TYR A 306 -1.38 -5.96 9.95
N PRO A 307 -1.57 -5.78 11.27
CA PRO A 307 -2.77 -6.27 11.97
C PRO A 307 -3.99 -5.34 11.83
N GLY A 308 -3.96 -4.39 10.89
CA GLY A 308 -4.99 -3.39 10.70
C GLY A 308 -5.27 -3.13 9.24
N VAL A 309 -6.29 -2.32 8.96
CA VAL A 309 -6.61 -1.90 7.59
C VAL A 309 -6.97 -0.41 7.58
N GLY A 310 -6.89 0.24 6.42
CA GLY A 310 -7.28 1.65 6.31
C GLY A 310 -8.78 1.86 6.59
N PRO A 311 -9.19 2.99 7.19
CA PRO A 311 -10.56 3.20 7.63
C PRO A 311 -11.56 3.31 6.46
N GLU A 312 -11.12 3.79 5.30
CA GLU A 312 -11.96 3.83 4.10
C GLU A 312 -12.22 2.43 3.54
N HIS A 313 -11.28 1.50 3.70
CA HIS A 313 -11.51 0.10 3.34
C HIS A 313 -12.55 -0.56 4.26
N SER A 314 -12.45 -0.33 5.58
CA SER A 314 -13.48 -0.79 6.54
C SER A 314 -14.85 -0.20 6.21
N TYR A 315 -14.91 1.08 5.83
CA TYR A 315 -16.17 1.69 5.41
C TYR A 315 -16.73 1.05 4.13
N LEU A 316 -15.90 0.85 3.10
CA LEU A 316 -16.31 0.23 1.85
C LEU A 316 -16.77 -1.22 2.05
N HIS A 317 -16.17 -1.95 2.99
CA HIS A 317 -16.62 -3.27 3.41
C HIS A 317 -18.01 -3.20 4.05
N ASP A 318 -18.20 -2.33 5.04
CA ASP A 318 -19.45 -2.26 5.82
C ASP A 318 -20.67 -1.89 4.99
N ILE A 319 -20.48 -1.04 3.96
CA ILE A 319 -21.55 -0.66 3.03
C ILE A 319 -21.72 -1.66 1.87
N GLY A 320 -20.92 -2.73 1.83
CA GLY A 320 -20.95 -3.74 0.77
C GLY A 320 -20.43 -3.26 -0.59
N ARG A 321 -19.69 -2.14 -0.65
CA ARG A 321 -19.18 -1.60 -1.91
C ARG A 321 -17.92 -2.33 -2.39
N ALA A 322 -17.07 -2.78 -1.48
CA ALA A 322 -15.88 -3.56 -1.81
C ALA A 322 -15.90 -4.92 -1.10
N GLU A 323 -15.45 -5.95 -1.82
CA GLU A 323 -15.29 -7.32 -1.35
C GLU A 323 -13.85 -7.49 -0.83
N TYR A 324 -13.67 -8.16 0.30
CA TYR A 324 -12.34 -8.47 0.84
C TYR A 324 -12.19 -9.97 1.03
N VAL A 325 -11.13 -10.53 0.44
CA VAL A 325 -10.95 -11.97 0.31
C VAL A 325 -9.59 -12.39 0.86
N PRO A 326 -9.54 -13.46 1.67
CA PRO A 326 -8.28 -13.99 2.17
C PRO A 326 -7.55 -14.78 1.08
N VAL A 327 -6.23 -14.61 1.01
CA VAL A 327 -5.33 -15.38 0.13
C VAL A 327 -4.17 -15.92 0.95
N THR A 328 -3.96 -17.23 0.92
CA THR A 328 -2.90 -17.90 1.71
C THR A 328 -1.51 -17.71 1.10
N ASP A 329 -0.47 -17.92 1.91
CA ASP A 329 0.92 -17.87 1.47
C ASP A 329 1.16 -18.82 0.27
N ASP A 330 0.66 -20.06 0.33
CA ASP A 330 0.79 -21.04 -0.75
C ASP A 330 0.18 -20.53 -2.07
N GLU A 331 -1.01 -19.92 -1.99
CA GLU A 331 -1.70 -19.37 -3.16
C GLU A 331 -0.92 -18.19 -3.76
N ALA A 332 -0.42 -17.29 -2.92
CA ALA A 332 0.38 -16.15 -3.36
C ALA A 332 1.71 -16.59 -3.98
N VAL A 333 2.41 -17.55 -3.38
CA VAL A 333 3.68 -18.09 -3.90
C VAL A 333 3.45 -18.80 -5.25
N ASN A 334 2.37 -19.58 -5.37
CA ASN A 334 2.02 -20.21 -6.64
C ASN A 334 1.71 -19.17 -7.73
N ALA A 335 1.00 -18.08 -7.39
CA ALA A 335 0.70 -17.00 -8.32
C ALA A 335 1.93 -16.17 -8.71
N PHE A 336 2.87 -15.97 -7.78
CA PHE A 336 4.17 -15.33 -8.03
C PHE A 336 4.94 -16.08 -9.13
N GLU A 337 5.09 -17.40 -8.97
CA GLU A 337 5.78 -18.22 -9.97
C GLU A 337 5.01 -18.33 -11.28
N TYR A 338 3.69 -18.44 -11.20
CA TYR A 338 2.83 -18.52 -12.37
C TYR A 338 2.99 -17.28 -13.23
N LEU A 339 2.89 -16.07 -12.66
CA LEU A 339 3.03 -14.84 -13.43
C LEU A 339 4.43 -14.70 -14.03
N ALA A 340 5.47 -15.11 -13.30
CA ALA A 340 6.84 -15.12 -13.78
C ALA A 340 7.02 -16.05 -15.00
N LYS A 341 6.51 -17.29 -14.91
CA LYS A 341 6.63 -18.29 -15.99
C LYS A 341 5.74 -17.98 -17.19
N THR A 342 4.55 -17.44 -16.96
CA THR A 342 3.53 -17.22 -17.99
C THR A 342 3.75 -15.90 -18.73
N GLU A 343 3.94 -14.80 -17.99
CA GLU A 343 4.01 -13.45 -18.56
C GLU A 343 5.43 -12.84 -18.49
N GLY A 344 6.40 -13.52 -17.89
CA GLY A 344 7.77 -12.98 -17.74
C GLY A 344 7.84 -11.79 -16.79
N ILE A 345 6.89 -11.69 -15.85
CA ILE A 345 6.80 -10.62 -14.86
C ILE A 345 6.98 -11.25 -13.49
N ILE A 346 8.02 -10.83 -12.75
CA ILE A 346 8.23 -11.23 -11.36
C ILE A 346 7.51 -10.20 -10.47
N PRO A 347 6.28 -10.48 -9.98
CA PRO A 347 5.53 -9.53 -9.18
C PRO A 347 6.11 -9.47 -7.76
N ALA A 348 5.87 -8.38 -7.03
CA ALA A 348 6.04 -8.43 -5.58
C ALA A 348 5.12 -9.48 -4.97
N ILE A 349 5.55 -10.16 -3.90
CA ILE A 349 4.72 -11.20 -3.26
C ILE A 349 3.39 -10.61 -2.74
N GLU A 350 3.38 -9.33 -2.35
CA GLU A 350 2.15 -8.58 -2.06
C GLU A 350 1.19 -8.63 -3.25
N SER A 351 1.67 -8.26 -4.44
CA SER A 351 0.87 -8.22 -5.67
C SER A 351 0.40 -9.60 -6.11
N ALA A 352 1.20 -10.64 -5.82
CA ALA A 352 0.85 -12.01 -6.14
C ALA A 352 -0.43 -12.48 -5.40
N HIS A 353 -0.80 -11.88 -4.27
CA HIS A 353 -2.08 -12.16 -3.61
C HIS A 353 -3.28 -11.74 -4.50
N ALA A 354 -3.18 -10.59 -5.16
CA ALA A 354 -4.20 -10.12 -6.10
C ALA A 354 -4.26 -11.01 -7.37
N VAL A 355 -3.09 -11.44 -7.86
CA VAL A 355 -2.99 -12.37 -8.99
C VAL A 355 -3.60 -13.73 -8.64
N ALA A 356 -3.31 -14.27 -7.46
CA ALA A 356 -3.84 -15.54 -6.99
C ALA A 356 -5.37 -15.53 -6.95
N HIS A 357 -5.98 -14.46 -6.42
CA HIS A 357 -7.44 -14.37 -6.42
C HIS A 357 -8.02 -14.26 -7.83
N ALA A 358 -7.38 -13.49 -8.72
CA ALA A 358 -7.81 -13.39 -10.11
C ALA A 358 -7.77 -14.76 -10.83
N MET A 359 -6.73 -15.58 -10.58
CA MET A 359 -6.63 -16.94 -11.11
C MET A 359 -7.79 -17.84 -10.66
N LYS A 360 -8.34 -17.63 -9.46
CA LYS A 360 -9.50 -18.40 -8.97
C LYS A 360 -10.80 -18.01 -9.66
N ILE A 361 -11.03 -16.71 -9.88
CA ILE A 361 -12.35 -16.22 -10.36
C ILE A 361 -12.43 -16.08 -11.88
N ALA A 362 -11.32 -15.81 -12.57
CA ALA A 362 -11.32 -15.57 -14.00
C ALA A 362 -11.88 -16.73 -14.84
N PRO A 363 -11.58 -18.02 -14.55
CA PRO A 363 -12.10 -19.14 -15.33
C PRO A 363 -13.63 -19.30 -15.28
N ALA A 364 -14.27 -18.80 -14.22
CA ALA A 364 -15.73 -18.86 -14.06
C ALA A 364 -16.47 -17.67 -14.67
N MET A 365 -15.73 -16.68 -15.20
CA MET A 365 -16.30 -15.50 -15.86
C MET A 365 -16.34 -15.69 -17.37
N ASP A 366 -17.35 -15.10 -18.02
CA ASP A 366 -17.46 -15.11 -19.47
C ASP A 366 -16.20 -14.49 -20.12
N SER A 367 -15.81 -15.00 -21.29
CA SER A 367 -14.62 -14.53 -22.01
C SER A 367 -14.70 -13.08 -22.49
N ASN A 368 -15.90 -12.49 -22.47
CA ASN A 368 -16.10 -11.08 -22.73
C ASN A 368 -15.88 -10.22 -21.47
N LYS A 369 -15.76 -10.78 -20.26
CA LYS A 369 -15.54 -10.00 -19.04
C LYS A 369 -14.09 -9.53 -18.92
N ILE A 370 -13.87 -8.45 -18.17
CA ILE A 370 -12.53 -7.87 -17.99
C ILE A 370 -12.19 -7.74 -16.50
N ILE A 371 -11.02 -8.24 -16.13
CA ILE A 371 -10.41 -8.05 -14.81
C ILE A 371 -9.17 -7.18 -14.98
N VAL A 372 -9.06 -6.13 -14.16
CA VAL A 372 -7.81 -5.37 -13.96
C VAL A 372 -7.20 -5.78 -12.62
N ILE A 373 -5.94 -6.19 -12.64
CA ILE A 373 -5.15 -6.54 -11.45
C ILE A 373 -4.07 -5.47 -11.26
N THR A 374 -4.00 -4.88 -10.08
CA THR A 374 -2.90 -3.97 -9.74
C THR A 374 -1.67 -4.74 -9.33
N VAL A 375 -0.64 -4.73 -10.18
CA VAL A 375 0.70 -5.23 -9.84
C VAL A 375 1.43 -4.10 -9.11
N SER A 376 1.19 -4.03 -7.80
CA SER A 376 1.57 -2.92 -6.93
C SER A 376 3.08 -2.69 -6.77
N GLY A 377 3.91 -3.67 -7.14
CA GLY A 377 5.37 -3.58 -7.11
C GLY A 377 6.05 -4.77 -7.78
N ARG A 378 7.36 -4.67 -7.99
CA ARG A 378 8.21 -5.75 -8.55
C ARG A 378 8.82 -6.64 -7.46
N GLY A 379 9.04 -7.91 -7.80
CA GLY A 379 9.45 -8.96 -6.86
C GLY A 379 10.95 -9.14 -6.65
N ASP A 380 11.80 -8.21 -7.11
CA ASP A 380 13.25 -8.32 -6.90
C ASP A 380 13.61 -8.56 -5.42
N LYS A 381 12.91 -7.86 -4.51
CA LYS A 381 13.09 -7.95 -3.05
C LYS A 381 12.61 -9.27 -2.42
N ASP A 382 11.84 -10.06 -3.17
CA ASP A 382 11.15 -11.24 -2.65
C ASP A 382 11.82 -12.53 -3.11
N CYS A 383 12.63 -12.51 -4.18
CA CYS A 383 13.24 -13.69 -4.78
C CYS A 383 13.94 -14.61 -3.77
N ALA A 384 14.78 -14.08 -2.88
CA ALA A 384 15.46 -14.87 -1.86
C ALA A 384 14.49 -15.49 -0.85
N THR A 385 13.46 -14.76 -0.44
CA THR A 385 12.43 -15.27 0.49
C THR A 385 11.57 -16.36 -0.15
N ILE A 386 11.18 -16.19 -1.41
CA ILE A 386 10.41 -17.20 -2.16
C ILE A 386 11.24 -18.45 -2.42
N ALA A 387 12.52 -18.30 -2.78
CA ALA A 387 13.44 -19.42 -2.94
C ALA A 387 13.53 -20.25 -1.64
N ARG A 388 13.76 -19.59 -0.50
CA ARG A 388 13.79 -20.26 0.82
C ARG A 388 12.47 -20.93 1.16
N TYR A 389 11.34 -20.31 0.84
CA TYR A 389 10.02 -20.91 1.05
C TYR A 389 9.84 -22.20 0.22
N ARG A 390 10.44 -22.27 -0.97
CA ARG A 390 10.47 -23.48 -1.81
C ARG A 390 11.57 -24.48 -1.43
N GLY A 391 12.35 -24.20 -0.39
CA GLY A 391 13.44 -25.06 0.07
C GLY A 391 14.75 -24.89 -0.70
N GLU A 392 14.90 -23.83 -1.49
CA GLU A 392 16.17 -23.46 -2.11
C GLU A 392 17.00 -22.58 -1.16
N ASP A 393 18.29 -22.87 -1.07
CA ASP A 393 19.20 -22.14 -0.20
C ASP A 393 19.90 -20.99 -0.95
N ILE A 394 19.26 -19.81 -0.94
CA ILE A 394 19.80 -18.56 -1.51
C ILE A 394 20.13 -17.59 -0.37
N TYR A 395 21.37 -17.12 -0.36
CA TYR A 395 21.87 -16.09 0.56
C TYR A 395 22.06 -14.76 -0.18
N GLU A 396 21.61 -13.66 0.42
CA GLU A 396 21.87 -12.27 -0.01
C GLU A 396 22.90 -11.59 0.89
#